data_AF-A0A1F6DJC5-F1
#
_entry.id   AF-A0A1F6DJC5-F1
#
_cell.length_a   1.000
_cell.length_b   1.000
_cell.length_c   1.000
_cell.angle_alpha   90.00
_cell.angle_beta   90.00
_cell.angle_gamma   90.00
#
_symmetry.space_group_name_H-M   'P 1'
#
loop_
_entity.id
_entity.type
_entity.pdbx_description
1 polymer ?
#
loop_
_entity_poly.entity_id
_entity_poly.type
_entity_poly.pdbx_seq_one_letter_code
_entity_poly.pdbx_strand_id
1 'polypeptide(L)'
;MAAKVDIVGTTISAPQMSEFFRLVALPESFVNGASFQLYLEHRDPFPQQGTSAAASKAEPVKKFALLADLGIITVPNNYDHATWLKTFAKKNRKKFYYYNDSINDENFSNPSRVLKPGEKLHVRVFKQVVSGMTTSEERMAFLSTQKTVLTGAQGASLVFEQKRDQLPKGYWHSSFGEKDRLWQDAGGYHCVPSVYARSDGGFEFRLGHFGLVWRDDDALLCFCDVE
;
A
#
# COMPACT_ATOMS: atom_id res chain seq x y z
N MET A 1 -8.88 32.20 -29.15
CA MET A 1 -9.81 32.10 -28.00
C MET A 1 -10.37 30.69 -27.99
N ALA A 2 -9.96 29.84 -27.03
CA ALA A 2 -10.49 28.50 -26.92
C ALA A 2 -11.84 28.57 -26.17
N ALA A 3 -12.90 28.06 -26.79
CA ALA A 3 -14.23 28.03 -26.20
C ALA A 3 -14.21 27.16 -24.94
N LYS A 4 -14.42 27.76 -23.76
CA LYS A 4 -14.65 27.00 -22.53
C LYS A 4 -15.99 26.29 -22.65
N VAL A 5 -15.98 24.98 -22.47
CA VAL A 5 -17.20 24.20 -22.32
C VAL A 5 -17.49 24.17 -20.82
N ASP A 6 -18.43 25.02 -20.36
CA ASP A 6 -18.86 25.01 -18.96
C ASP A 6 -19.82 23.83 -18.76
N ILE A 7 -19.31 22.76 -18.15
CA ILE A 7 -20.13 21.69 -17.58
C ILE A 7 -20.39 22.10 -16.13
N VAL A 8 -21.65 22.41 -15.82
CA VAL A 8 -22.09 22.93 -14.52
C VAL A 8 -21.48 22.13 -13.37
N GLY A 9 -20.68 22.81 -12.54
CA GLY A 9 -20.01 22.21 -11.37
C GLY A 9 -18.56 21.77 -11.59
N THR A 10 -17.99 21.90 -12.79
CA THR A 10 -16.60 21.49 -13.09
C THR A 10 -15.82 22.53 -13.88
N THR A 11 -14.50 22.58 -13.71
CA THR A 11 -13.57 23.46 -14.44
C THR A 11 -12.72 22.65 -15.41
N ILE A 12 -13.35 21.99 -16.38
CA ILE A 12 -12.62 21.27 -17.43
C ILE A 12 -12.30 22.22 -18.57
N SER A 13 -11.03 22.26 -18.97
CA SER A 13 -10.60 23.04 -20.13
C SER A 13 -10.91 22.31 -21.44
N ALA A 14 -11.11 23.05 -22.54
CA ALA A 14 -11.33 22.48 -23.86
C ALA A 14 -10.24 21.47 -24.31
N PRO A 15 -8.94 21.67 -24.00
CA PRO A 15 -7.91 20.66 -24.26
C PRO A 15 -8.12 19.35 -23.50
N GLN A 16 -8.53 19.41 -22.23
CA GLN A 16 -8.82 18.20 -21.42
C GLN A 16 -10.03 17.44 -21.96
N MET A 17 -11.09 18.15 -22.38
CA MET A 17 -12.22 17.54 -23.08
C MET A 17 -11.79 16.88 -24.41
N SER A 18 -10.94 17.55 -25.18
CA SER A 18 -10.43 17.03 -26.45
C SER A 18 -9.61 15.76 -26.27
N GLU A 19 -8.77 15.70 -25.24
CA GLU A 19 -7.95 14.52 -24.93
C GLU A 19 -8.80 13.34 -24.46
N PHE A 20 -9.85 13.60 -23.67
CA PHE A 20 -10.83 12.58 -23.30
C PHE A 20 -11.47 11.95 -24.54
N PHE A 21 -11.98 12.75 -25.47
CA PHE A 21 -12.59 12.21 -26.69
C PHE A 21 -11.61 11.45 -27.58
N ARG A 22 -10.34 11.89 -27.62
CA ARG A 22 -9.27 11.17 -28.32
C ARG A 22 -9.05 9.78 -27.74
N LEU A 23 -9.03 9.66 -26.40
CA LEU A 23 -8.83 8.39 -25.70
C LEU A 23 -10.03 7.46 -25.83
N VAL A 24 -11.27 7.97 -25.80
CA VAL A 24 -12.49 7.16 -26.01
C VAL A 24 -12.53 6.54 -27.42
N ALA A 25 -11.92 7.18 -28.41
CA ALA A 25 -11.89 6.69 -29.79
C ALA A 25 -10.88 5.54 -30.02
N LEU A 26 -10.04 5.19 -29.04
CA LEU A 26 -9.07 4.11 -29.16
C LEU A 26 -9.72 2.75 -28.81
N PRO A 27 -9.56 1.70 -29.66
CA PRO A 27 -10.22 0.40 -29.47
C PRO A 27 -9.86 -0.33 -28.16
N GLU A 28 -8.69 -0.04 -27.58
CA GLU A 28 -8.20 -0.67 -26.34
C GLU A 28 -8.26 0.27 -25.12
N SER A 29 -8.99 1.37 -25.24
CA SER A 29 -9.10 2.34 -24.15
C SER A 29 -10.10 1.90 -23.08
N PHE A 30 -9.65 1.93 -21.83
CA PHE A 30 -10.52 1.76 -20.65
C PHE A 30 -11.27 3.05 -20.26
N VAL A 31 -11.11 4.12 -21.05
CA VAL A 31 -11.79 5.40 -20.85
C VAL A 31 -13.17 5.35 -21.50
N ASN A 32 -14.22 5.38 -20.68
CA ASN A 32 -15.61 5.40 -21.11
C ASN A 32 -16.41 6.45 -20.31
N GLY A 33 -17.71 6.57 -20.57
CA GLY A 33 -18.56 7.56 -19.91
C GLY A 33 -18.60 7.44 -18.37
N ALA A 34 -18.47 6.23 -17.82
CA ALA A 34 -18.40 6.03 -16.37
C ALA A 34 -17.04 6.48 -15.81
N SER A 35 -15.95 6.21 -16.53
CA SER A 35 -14.61 6.73 -16.20
C SER A 35 -14.59 8.27 -16.24
N PHE A 36 -15.35 8.87 -17.15
CA PHE A 36 -15.49 10.33 -17.27
C PHE A 36 -16.30 10.95 -16.14
N GLN A 37 -17.38 10.29 -15.73
CA GLN A 37 -18.18 10.75 -14.59
C GLN A 37 -17.37 10.68 -13.29
N LEU A 38 -16.57 9.62 -13.11
CA LEU A 38 -15.59 9.54 -12.02
C LEU A 38 -14.55 10.67 -12.12
N TYR A 39 -14.06 11.00 -13.32
CA TYR A 39 -13.15 12.13 -13.58
C TYR A 39 -13.75 13.50 -13.20
N LEU A 40 -15.04 13.72 -13.49
CA LEU A 40 -15.78 14.93 -13.11
C LEU A 40 -15.95 15.05 -11.58
N GLU A 41 -16.19 13.92 -10.91
CA GLU A 41 -16.46 13.87 -9.48
C GLU A 41 -15.20 13.94 -8.59
N HIS A 42 -14.01 13.61 -9.11
CA HIS A 42 -12.80 13.40 -8.29
C HIS A 42 -11.65 14.43 -8.44
N ARG A 43 -11.85 15.57 -9.15
CA ARG A 43 -10.88 16.70 -9.28
C ARG A 43 -9.40 16.32 -9.56
N ASP A 44 -9.07 16.41 -10.86
CA ASP A 44 -7.78 16.78 -11.51
C ASP A 44 -6.54 15.83 -11.37
N PRO A 45 -6.32 14.90 -12.32
CA PRO A 45 -5.12 14.05 -12.37
C PRO A 45 -3.95 14.60 -13.22
N PHE A 46 -4.01 15.82 -13.77
CA PHE A 46 -2.87 16.38 -14.53
C PHE A 46 -2.19 17.52 -13.75
N PRO A 47 -0.86 17.48 -13.54
CA PRO A 47 -0.15 18.62 -12.98
C PRO A 47 -0.27 19.81 -13.94
N GLN A 48 -0.90 20.89 -13.47
CA GLN A 48 -0.98 22.13 -14.22
C GLN A 48 0.44 22.68 -14.41
N GLN A 49 0.94 22.65 -15.64
CA GLN A 49 2.06 23.51 -16.03
C GLN A 49 1.57 24.95 -16.05
N GLY A 50 1.91 25.68 -14.98
CA GLY A 50 2.06 27.13 -14.96
C GLY A 50 0.79 27.95 -15.04
N THR A 51 0.29 28.39 -13.89
CA THR A 51 0.09 29.83 -13.63
C THR A 51 0.06 30.07 -12.13
N SER A 52 1.01 30.86 -11.65
CA SER A 52 1.10 31.34 -10.27
C SER A 52 0.07 32.46 -10.04
N ALA A 53 -0.79 32.32 -9.04
CA ALA A 53 -1.11 33.39 -8.08
C ALA A 53 -2.01 32.86 -6.95
N ALA A 54 -1.76 33.38 -5.75
CA ALA A 54 -2.43 33.10 -4.47
C ALA A 54 -2.05 31.76 -3.79
N ALA A 55 -0.85 31.74 -3.21
CA ALA A 55 -0.51 30.80 -2.14
C ALA A 55 -1.44 31.04 -0.93
N SER A 56 -2.57 30.35 -0.87
CA SER A 56 -3.10 29.96 0.43
C SER A 56 -2.12 28.91 0.97
N LYS A 57 -1.55 29.17 2.15
CA LYS A 57 -0.88 28.14 2.94
C LYS A 57 -1.95 27.13 3.36
N ALA A 58 -2.35 26.26 2.46
CA ALA A 58 -3.09 25.06 2.82
C ALA A 58 -2.12 24.24 3.70
N GLU A 59 -2.49 24.02 4.95
CA GLU A 59 -1.75 23.08 5.79
C GLU A 59 -1.68 21.74 5.04
N PRO A 60 -0.52 21.05 5.07
CA PRO A 60 -0.38 19.77 4.42
C PRO A 60 -1.45 18.82 4.97
N VAL A 61 -2.37 18.39 4.10
CA VAL A 61 -3.45 17.47 4.47
C VAL A 61 -2.83 16.20 5.04
N LYS A 62 -3.10 15.90 6.31
CA LYS A 62 -2.66 14.65 6.94
C LYS A 62 -3.39 13.49 6.27
N LYS A 63 -2.71 12.77 5.39
CA LYS A 63 -3.28 11.63 4.64
C LYS A 63 -3.40 10.36 5.46
N PHE A 64 -2.56 10.21 6.49
CA PHE A 64 -2.46 9.00 7.30
C PHE A 64 -2.56 9.32 8.80
N ALA A 65 -3.18 8.41 9.55
CA ALA A 65 -3.28 8.48 11.01
C ALA A 65 -2.98 7.13 11.64
N LEU A 66 -2.54 7.15 12.90
CA LEU A 66 -2.32 5.94 13.68
C LEU A 66 -3.66 5.19 13.83
N LEU A 67 -3.66 3.93 13.42
CA LEU A 67 -4.79 3.02 13.61
C LEU A 67 -4.60 2.18 14.87
N ALA A 68 -3.39 1.65 15.09
CA ALA A 68 -3.07 0.86 16.28
C ALA A 68 -1.58 0.89 16.59
N ASP A 69 -1.23 0.75 17.86
CA ASP A 69 0.12 0.45 18.31
C ASP A 69 0.16 -1.02 18.76
N LEU A 70 0.95 -1.86 18.08
CA LEU A 70 1.08 -3.29 18.40
C LEU A 70 2.22 -3.55 19.40
N GLY A 71 2.96 -2.50 19.78
CA GLY A 71 4.13 -2.58 20.63
C GLY A 71 5.29 -3.33 19.96
N ILE A 72 6.13 -3.94 20.80
CA ILE A 72 7.38 -4.57 20.35
C ILE A 72 7.12 -5.99 19.83
N ILE A 73 7.69 -6.32 18.68
CA ILE A 73 7.97 -7.70 18.24
C ILE A 73 9.44 -8.01 18.44
N THR A 74 9.76 -9.27 18.70
CA THR A 74 11.16 -9.74 18.82
C THR A 74 11.41 -10.79 17.76
N VAL A 75 12.47 -10.62 16.97
CA VAL A 75 12.92 -11.64 16.01
C VAL A 75 13.38 -12.89 16.80
N PRO A 76 12.80 -14.08 16.56
CA PRO A 76 13.13 -15.27 17.33
C PRO A 76 14.62 -15.62 17.32
N ASN A 77 15.13 -16.22 18.40
CA ASN A 77 16.55 -16.61 18.47
C ASN A 77 16.94 -17.67 17.42
N ASN A 78 15.99 -18.49 16.98
CA ASN A 78 16.17 -19.49 15.95
C ASN A 78 15.80 -18.97 14.54
N TYR A 79 15.68 -17.65 14.37
CA TYR A 79 15.35 -17.04 13.09
C TYR A 79 16.52 -17.17 12.11
N ASP A 80 16.25 -17.75 10.96
CA ASP A 80 17.14 -17.71 9.80
C ASP A 80 16.39 -17.00 8.67
N HIS A 81 16.90 -15.85 8.25
CA HIS A 81 16.24 -15.00 7.26
C HIS A 81 16.01 -15.72 5.93
N ALA A 82 16.95 -16.58 5.51
CA ALA A 82 16.91 -17.24 4.22
C ALA A 82 15.89 -18.39 4.14
N THR A 83 15.40 -18.87 5.29
CA THR A 83 14.47 -20.02 5.37
C THR A 83 13.25 -19.74 6.25
N TRP A 84 13.06 -18.48 6.64
CA TRP A 84 12.06 -18.07 7.61
C TRP A 84 10.64 -18.31 7.10
N LEU A 85 10.34 -17.94 5.85
CA LEU A 85 8.98 -18.03 5.30
C LEU A 85 8.54 -19.48 5.16
N LYS A 86 9.44 -20.39 4.78
CA LYS A 86 9.19 -21.83 4.80
C LYS A 86 8.87 -22.34 6.22
N THR A 87 9.66 -21.93 7.21
CA THR A 87 9.45 -22.30 8.62
C THR A 87 8.10 -21.77 9.13
N PHE A 88 7.81 -20.51 8.83
CA PHE A 88 6.55 -19.86 9.15
C PHE A 88 5.35 -20.56 8.52
N ALA A 89 5.41 -20.84 7.21
CA ALA A 89 4.34 -21.50 6.47
C ALA A 89 4.04 -22.89 7.04
N LYS A 90 5.07 -23.69 7.35
CA LYS A 90 4.90 -25.01 7.98
C LYS A 90 4.10 -24.95 9.27
N LYS A 91 4.30 -23.89 10.07
CA LYS A 91 3.63 -23.69 11.37
C LYS A 91 2.24 -23.05 11.25
N ASN A 92 2.06 -22.10 10.34
CA ASN A 92 0.94 -21.18 10.38
C ASN A 92 0.00 -21.24 9.17
N ARG A 93 0.38 -21.86 8.06
CA ARG A 93 -0.42 -21.86 6.81
C ARG A 93 -1.87 -22.30 7.01
N LYS A 94 -2.10 -23.35 7.81
CA LYS A 94 -3.45 -23.88 8.09
C LYS A 94 -4.33 -22.97 8.96
N LYS A 95 -3.76 -21.89 9.53
CA LYS A 95 -4.50 -20.90 10.33
C LYS A 95 -5.10 -19.78 9.48
N PHE A 96 -4.75 -19.73 8.20
CA PHE A 96 -5.31 -18.78 7.25
C PHE A 96 -6.44 -19.44 6.44
N TYR A 97 -7.51 -18.70 6.18
CA TYR A 97 -8.50 -19.11 5.18
C TYR A 97 -7.90 -19.14 3.79
N TYR A 98 -6.97 -18.24 3.53
CA TYR A 98 -6.19 -18.22 2.31
C TYR A 98 -4.75 -17.82 2.60
N TYR A 99 -3.80 -18.59 2.08
CA TYR A 99 -2.37 -18.31 2.12
C TYR A 99 -1.85 -18.32 0.69
N ASN A 100 -1.25 -17.22 0.24
CA ASN A 100 -0.62 -17.17 -1.08
C ASN A 100 0.75 -17.87 -1.04
N ASP A 101 0.89 -18.94 -1.81
CA ASP A 101 2.10 -19.77 -1.85
C ASP A 101 3.32 -19.09 -2.46
N SER A 102 3.10 -17.98 -3.18
CA SER A 102 4.18 -17.12 -3.64
C SER A 102 4.83 -16.32 -2.51
N ILE A 103 4.27 -16.32 -1.29
CA ILE A 103 4.91 -15.78 -0.09
C ILE A 103 5.85 -16.85 0.47
N ASN A 104 7.03 -16.94 -0.13
CA ASN A 104 8.06 -17.93 0.16
C ASN A 104 9.47 -17.30 0.08
N ASP A 105 10.47 -18.05 0.55
CA ASP A 105 11.84 -17.55 0.66
C ASP A 105 12.49 -17.28 -0.71
N GLU A 106 12.11 -18.01 -1.78
CA GLU A 106 12.64 -17.81 -3.12
C GLU A 106 12.24 -16.44 -3.68
N ASN A 107 10.93 -16.16 -3.64
CA ASN A 107 10.37 -14.92 -4.15
C ASN A 107 10.79 -13.70 -3.31
N PHE A 108 10.89 -13.86 -1.98
CA PHE A 108 11.27 -12.78 -1.06
C PHE A 108 12.71 -12.91 -0.54
N SER A 109 13.61 -13.38 -1.40
CA SER A 109 15.04 -13.62 -1.09
C SER A 109 15.90 -12.36 -1.03
N ASN A 110 15.44 -11.24 -1.61
CA ASN A 110 16.17 -9.98 -1.67
C ASN A 110 15.51 -8.90 -0.80
N PRO A 111 15.58 -8.96 0.54
CA PRO A 111 14.94 -7.98 1.40
C PRO A 111 15.63 -6.61 1.30
N SER A 112 14.90 -5.53 1.63
CA SER A 112 15.51 -4.22 1.89
C SER A 112 16.34 -4.23 3.17
N ARG A 113 15.92 -5.00 4.18
CA ARG A 113 16.65 -5.22 5.44
C ARG A 113 16.61 -6.69 5.86
N VAL A 114 17.79 -7.28 6.05
CA VAL A 114 17.94 -8.61 6.66
C VAL A 114 17.75 -8.49 8.17
N LEU A 115 16.70 -9.10 8.72
CA LEU A 115 16.44 -9.14 10.17
C LEU A 115 17.39 -10.13 10.87
N LYS A 116 17.80 -9.81 12.10
CA LYS A 116 18.72 -10.63 12.90
C LYS A 116 18.02 -11.24 14.11
N PRO A 117 18.39 -12.46 14.54
CA PRO A 117 17.90 -13.04 15.79
C PRO A 117 18.04 -12.09 16.98
N GLY A 118 17.00 -12.01 17.81
CA GLY A 118 16.97 -11.15 19.01
C GLY A 118 16.71 -9.67 18.74
N GLU A 119 16.71 -9.23 17.47
CA GLU A 119 16.37 -7.85 17.09
C GLU A 119 14.94 -7.52 17.53
N LYS A 120 14.74 -6.29 18.01
CA LYS A 120 13.44 -5.80 18.48
C LYS A 120 12.98 -4.66 17.59
N LEU A 121 11.73 -4.74 17.15
CA LEU A 121 11.10 -3.71 16.33
C LEU A 121 9.81 -3.26 17.00
N HIS A 122 9.59 -1.95 17.12
CA HIS A 122 8.31 -1.38 17.51
C HIS A 122 7.41 -1.32 16.28
N VAL A 123 6.22 -1.93 16.36
CA VAL A 123 5.29 -2.00 15.24
C VAL A 123 4.06 -1.13 15.49
N ARG A 124 3.81 -0.19 14.58
CA ARG A 124 2.61 0.64 14.52
C ARG A 124 1.86 0.38 13.22
N VAL A 125 0.54 0.48 13.27
CA VAL A 125 -0.35 0.36 12.12
C VAL A 125 -0.91 1.74 11.81
N PHE A 126 -0.81 2.16 10.56
CA PHE A 126 -1.40 3.43 10.09
C PHE A 126 -2.46 3.16 9.04
N LYS A 127 -3.50 3.99 9.04
CA LYS A 127 -4.54 3.98 8.00
C LYS A 127 -4.58 5.29 7.25
N GLN A 128 -5.10 5.25 6.04
CA GLN A 128 -5.51 6.45 5.31
C GLN A 128 -6.72 7.10 6.00
N VAL A 129 -6.77 8.43 6.02
CA VAL A 129 -7.90 9.22 6.58
C VAL A 129 -8.49 10.22 5.58
N VAL A 130 -7.94 10.28 4.38
CA VAL A 130 -8.50 11.04 3.25
C VAL A 130 -9.44 10.15 2.44
N SER A 131 -10.44 10.76 1.81
CA SER A 131 -11.30 10.08 0.84
C SER A 131 -10.51 9.68 -0.42
N GLY A 132 -10.92 8.58 -1.06
CA GLY A 132 -10.30 8.10 -2.30
C GLY A 132 -9.20 7.07 -2.06
N MET A 133 -8.25 7.00 -2.98
CA MET A 133 -7.16 6.01 -2.96
C MET A 133 -5.80 6.70 -2.83
N THR A 134 -4.81 5.98 -2.32
CA THR A 134 -3.40 6.45 -2.25
C THR A 134 -2.47 5.55 -3.03
N THR A 135 -1.37 6.08 -3.54
CA THR A 135 -0.34 5.29 -4.24
C THR A 135 0.67 4.68 -3.27
N SER A 136 1.45 3.71 -3.75
CA SER A 136 2.57 3.16 -2.98
C SER A 136 3.62 4.21 -2.65
N GLU A 137 3.90 5.14 -3.57
CA GLU A 137 4.86 6.21 -3.38
C GLU A 137 4.45 7.14 -2.24
N GLU A 138 3.16 7.50 -2.15
CA GLU A 138 2.64 8.31 -1.05
C GLU A 138 2.75 7.60 0.30
N ARG A 139 2.44 6.30 0.32
CA ARG A 139 2.52 5.44 1.50
C ARG A 139 3.98 5.27 1.96
N MET A 140 4.89 5.05 1.03
CA MET A 140 6.32 4.93 1.27
C MET A 140 6.92 6.26 1.74
N ALA A 141 6.52 7.38 1.16
CA ALA A 141 6.93 8.71 1.62
C ALA A 141 6.49 8.95 3.07
N PHE A 142 5.24 8.61 3.41
CA PHE A 142 4.77 8.68 4.79
C PHE A 142 5.56 7.75 5.73
N LEU A 143 5.75 6.50 5.35
CA LEU A 143 6.52 5.52 6.13
C LEU A 143 7.98 5.96 6.37
N SER A 144 8.60 6.63 5.39
CA SER A 144 9.92 7.23 5.53
C SER A 144 9.96 8.31 6.61
N THR A 145 8.91 9.15 6.72
CA THR A 145 8.81 10.14 7.82
C THR A 145 8.75 9.49 9.21
N GLN A 146 8.27 8.24 9.28
CA GLN A 146 8.22 7.45 10.50
C GLN A 146 9.53 6.68 10.77
N LYS A 147 10.54 6.82 9.89
CA LYS A 147 11.79 6.05 9.91
C LYS A 147 11.53 4.54 9.91
N THR A 148 10.59 4.09 9.07
CA THR A 148 10.28 2.66 9.01
C THR A 148 11.47 1.85 8.49
N VAL A 149 11.63 0.66 9.02
CA VAL A 149 12.37 -0.45 8.44
C VAL A 149 11.44 -1.16 7.46
N LEU A 150 11.91 -1.39 6.24
CA LEU A 150 11.17 -2.06 5.18
C LEU A 150 11.44 -3.56 5.23
N THR A 151 10.59 -4.29 5.93
CA THR A 151 10.81 -5.70 6.26
C THR A 151 10.13 -6.70 5.32
N GLY A 152 9.27 -6.24 4.41
CA GLY A 152 8.57 -7.11 3.45
C GLY A 152 7.82 -8.29 4.12
N ALA A 153 7.88 -9.47 3.49
CA ALA A 153 7.11 -10.64 3.89
C ALA A 153 7.52 -11.17 5.27
N GLN A 154 8.82 -11.08 5.57
CA GLN A 154 9.40 -11.50 6.84
C GLN A 154 8.80 -10.70 8.00
N GLY A 155 8.70 -9.38 7.88
CA GLY A 155 8.05 -8.55 8.92
C GLY A 155 6.57 -8.86 9.09
N ALA A 156 5.81 -8.96 7.99
CA ALA A 156 4.38 -9.31 8.05
C ALA A 156 4.14 -10.66 8.74
N SER A 157 4.98 -11.66 8.46
CA SER A 157 4.89 -12.98 9.08
C SER A 157 5.18 -12.95 10.59
N LEU A 158 6.14 -12.14 11.04
CA LEU A 158 6.44 -11.94 12.47
C LEU A 158 5.28 -11.24 13.20
N VAL A 159 4.67 -10.24 12.58
CA VAL A 159 3.47 -9.57 13.11
C VAL A 159 2.32 -10.58 13.26
N PHE A 160 2.07 -11.42 12.26
CA PHE A 160 1.06 -12.46 12.40
C PHE A 160 1.37 -13.44 13.54
N GLU A 161 2.63 -13.85 13.68
CA GLU A 161 3.00 -14.82 14.70
C GLU A 161 2.81 -14.27 16.12
N GLN A 162 3.17 -13.00 16.35
CA GLN A 162 3.28 -12.42 17.69
C GLN A 162 2.11 -11.50 18.06
N LYS A 163 1.43 -10.92 17.07
CA LYS A 163 0.48 -9.81 17.27
C LYS A 163 -0.85 -9.97 16.52
N ARG A 164 -1.14 -11.11 15.87
CA ARG A 164 -2.38 -11.30 15.08
C ARG A 164 -3.67 -10.98 15.84
N ASP A 165 -3.71 -11.23 17.14
CA ASP A 165 -4.90 -11.00 17.97
C ASP A 165 -5.11 -9.50 18.29
N GLN A 166 -4.06 -8.69 18.10
CA GLN A 166 -4.07 -7.24 18.27
C GLN A 166 -4.28 -6.49 16.95
N LEU A 167 -4.25 -7.18 15.81
CA LEU A 167 -4.49 -6.55 14.51
C LEU A 167 -5.93 -6.02 14.42
N PRO A 168 -6.11 -4.72 14.09
CA PRO A 168 -7.41 -4.16 13.77
C PRO A 168 -8.17 -4.99 12.74
N LYS A 169 -9.40 -5.38 13.06
CA LYS A 169 -10.22 -6.20 12.15
C LYS A 169 -10.82 -5.34 11.03
N GLY A 170 -11.04 -5.96 9.88
CA GLY A 170 -11.54 -5.32 8.67
C GLY A 170 -10.46 -4.68 7.79
N TYR A 171 -9.18 -4.85 8.12
CA TYR A 171 -8.06 -4.21 7.41
C TYR A 171 -7.05 -5.22 6.84
N TRP A 172 -6.53 -4.89 5.65
CA TRP A 172 -5.30 -5.45 5.12
C TRP A 172 -4.11 -4.75 5.77
N HIS A 173 -3.14 -5.50 6.27
CA HIS A 173 -1.95 -4.96 6.93
C HIS A 173 -0.74 -5.21 6.05
N SER A 174 -0.40 -4.22 5.24
CA SER A 174 0.62 -4.31 4.18
C SER A 174 2.00 -3.96 4.73
N SER A 175 2.98 -4.85 4.49
CA SER A 175 4.38 -4.65 4.86
C SER A 175 5.20 -4.36 3.60
N PHE A 176 5.64 -3.11 3.48
CA PHE A 176 6.32 -2.65 2.27
C PHE A 176 7.80 -3.08 2.21
N GLY A 177 8.32 -3.10 0.99
CA GLY A 177 9.72 -3.24 0.63
C GLY A 177 10.12 -2.13 -0.35
N GLU A 178 11.41 -1.95 -0.59
CA GLU A 178 11.89 -1.16 -1.73
C GLU A 178 11.36 -1.78 -3.03
N LYS A 179 10.80 -0.96 -3.91
CA LYS A 179 10.13 -1.40 -5.13
C LYS A 179 10.96 -2.42 -5.92
N ASP A 180 12.21 -2.07 -6.24
CA ASP A 180 13.08 -2.87 -7.10
C ASP A 180 13.61 -4.15 -6.40
N ARG A 181 13.30 -4.32 -5.12
CA ARG A 181 13.63 -5.51 -4.33
C ARG A 181 12.42 -6.41 -4.08
N LEU A 182 11.22 -5.90 -4.31
CA LEU A 182 10.02 -6.72 -4.22
C LEU A 182 10.03 -7.76 -5.33
N TRP A 183 9.50 -8.94 -5.02
CA TRP A 183 9.26 -9.96 -6.01
C TRP A 183 8.37 -9.41 -7.12
N GLN A 184 8.77 -9.61 -8.37
CA GLN A 184 7.93 -9.34 -9.52
C GLN A 184 7.24 -10.63 -9.94
N ASP A 185 5.90 -10.62 -9.98
CA ASP A 185 5.14 -11.77 -10.46
C ASP A 185 5.25 -11.94 -12.00
N ALA A 186 4.66 -13.03 -12.51
CA ALA A 186 4.64 -13.32 -13.94
C ALA A 186 3.92 -12.24 -14.79
N GLY A 187 3.09 -11.39 -14.17
CA GLY A 187 2.42 -10.27 -14.80
C GLY A 187 3.24 -8.97 -14.79
N GLY A 188 4.43 -8.99 -14.20
CA GLY A 188 5.28 -7.80 -14.10
C GLY A 188 4.98 -6.91 -12.90
N TYR A 189 4.14 -7.33 -11.96
CA TYR A 189 3.77 -6.53 -10.79
C TYR A 189 4.70 -6.81 -9.61
N HIS A 190 5.20 -5.74 -8.99
CA HIS A 190 5.93 -5.83 -7.73
C HIS A 190 4.97 -6.12 -6.57
N CYS A 191 5.13 -7.27 -5.93
CA CYS A 191 4.17 -7.81 -4.97
C CYS A 191 4.49 -7.35 -3.54
N VAL A 192 3.48 -6.81 -2.85
CA VAL A 192 3.57 -6.36 -1.46
C VAL A 192 2.80 -7.32 -0.56
N PRO A 193 3.44 -7.95 0.45
CA PRO A 193 2.78 -8.91 1.33
C PRO A 193 1.87 -8.23 2.35
N SER A 194 0.66 -8.77 2.50
CA SER A 194 -0.39 -8.19 3.34
C SER A 194 -1.18 -9.26 4.10
N VAL A 195 -1.36 -9.04 5.39
CA VAL A 195 -2.21 -9.88 6.25
C VAL A 195 -3.58 -9.24 6.41
N TYR A 196 -4.64 -9.89 5.93
CA TYR A 196 -6.00 -9.48 6.22
C TYR A 196 -6.43 -10.03 7.57
N ALA A 197 -6.87 -9.14 8.46
CA ALA A 197 -7.55 -9.55 9.69
C ALA A 197 -9.04 -9.35 9.49
N ARG A 198 -9.78 -10.43 9.28
CA ARG A 198 -11.21 -10.38 8.96
C ARG A 198 -12.04 -9.99 10.18
N SER A 199 -13.21 -9.41 9.94
CA SER A 199 -14.17 -9.06 10.99
C SER A 199 -14.68 -10.28 11.77
N ASP A 200 -14.67 -11.46 11.17
CA ASP A 200 -15.03 -12.75 11.80
C ASP A 200 -13.90 -13.37 12.64
N GLY A 201 -12.75 -12.69 12.74
CA GLY A 201 -11.57 -13.16 13.47
C GLY A 201 -10.63 -14.07 12.67
N GLY A 202 -11.00 -14.45 11.44
CA GLY A 202 -10.12 -15.19 10.54
C GLY A 202 -9.05 -14.33 9.88
N PHE A 203 -8.15 -14.99 9.13
CA PHE A 203 -7.02 -14.32 8.51
C PHE A 203 -6.76 -14.81 7.09
N GLU A 204 -6.21 -13.91 6.26
CA GLU A 204 -5.68 -14.23 4.94
C GLU A 204 -4.29 -13.63 4.80
N PHE A 205 -3.39 -14.31 4.09
CA PHE A 205 -2.08 -13.78 3.75
C PHE A 205 -1.95 -13.71 2.22
N ARG A 206 -2.01 -12.50 1.67
CA ARG A 206 -2.03 -12.25 0.23
C ARG A 206 -0.96 -11.26 -0.20
N LEU A 207 -0.93 -11.02 -1.51
CA LEU A 207 -0.09 -10.05 -2.16
C LEU A 207 -0.98 -8.93 -2.72
N GLY A 208 -0.68 -7.69 -2.37
CA GLY A 208 -1.09 -6.50 -3.11
C GLY A 208 -0.05 -6.16 -4.19
N HIS A 209 -0.33 -5.13 -4.98
CA HIS A 209 0.56 -4.71 -6.07
C HIS A 209 1.04 -3.29 -5.86
N PHE A 210 2.35 -3.09 -5.83
CA PHE A 210 2.98 -1.78 -5.62
C PHE A 210 2.57 -0.76 -6.70
N GLY A 211 2.44 -1.21 -7.95
CA GLY A 211 2.08 -0.33 -9.07
C GLY A 211 0.60 0.06 -9.13
N LEU A 212 -0.23 -0.47 -8.24
CA LEU A 212 -1.65 -0.13 -8.15
C LEU A 212 -1.91 0.84 -6.99
N VAL A 213 -3.07 1.49 -7.08
CA VAL A 213 -3.60 2.31 -6.00
C VAL A 213 -4.19 1.45 -4.89
N TRP A 214 -4.17 1.98 -3.68
CA TRP A 214 -4.61 1.30 -2.46
C TRP A 214 -5.86 1.94 -1.89
N ARG A 215 -6.71 1.11 -1.29
CA ARG A 215 -7.99 1.48 -0.70
C ARG A 215 -7.81 1.92 0.76
N ASP A 216 -8.92 2.36 1.35
CA ASP A 216 -8.99 2.82 2.74
C ASP A 216 -8.89 1.66 3.76
N ASP A 217 -9.25 0.45 3.35
CA ASP A 217 -9.05 -0.79 4.11
C ASP A 217 -7.63 -1.37 4.02
N ASP A 218 -6.75 -0.78 3.20
CA ASP A 218 -5.33 -1.12 3.15
C ASP A 218 -4.51 -0.29 4.15
N ALA A 219 -4.24 -0.87 5.31
CA ALA A 219 -3.38 -0.30 6.35
C ALA A 219 -1.89 -0.58 6.11
N LEU A 220 -1.05 0.23 6.76
CA LEU A 220 0.41 0.23 6.66
C LEU A 220 1.02 -0.35 7.94
N LEU A 221 1.83 -1.40 7.81
CA LEU A 221 2.72 -1.83 8.89
C LEU A 221 3.98 -0.95 8.88
N CYS A 222 4.21 -0.26 9.98
CA CYS A 222 5.40 0.57 10.22
C CYS A 222 6.24 -0.09 11.30
N PHE A 223 7.47 -0.45 10.96
CA PHE A 223 8.43 -1.10 11.85
C PHE A 223 9.53 -0.11 12.19
N CYS A 224 9.80 0.18 13.46
CA CYS A 224 10.89 1.06 13.86
C CYS A 224 11.87 0.29 14.73
N ASP A 225 13.17 0.54 14.57
CA ASP A 225 14.18 0.03 15.50
C ASP A 225 13.89 0.55 16.91
N VAL A 226 14.05 -0.31 17.91
CA VAL A 226 13.97 0.06 19.33
C VAL A 226 15.37 0.52 19.75
N GLU A 227 15.48 1.76 20.22
CA GLU A 227 16.73 2.31 20.81
C GLU A 227 17.18 1.57 22.07
#